data_AF-A0A7S4HFS4-F1
#
_entry.id   AF-A0A7S4HFS4-F1
#
_cell.length_a   1.000
_cell.length_b   1.000
_cell.length_c   1.000
_cell.angle_alpha   90.00
_cell.angle_beta   90.00
_cell.angle_gamma   90.00
#
_symmetry.space_group_name_H-M   'P 1'
#
loop_
_entity.id
_entity.type
_entity.pdbx_description
1 polymer ?
#
loop_
_entity_poly.entity_id
_entity_poly.type
_entity_poly.pdbx_seq_one_letter_code
_entity_poly.pdbx_strand_id
1 'polypeptide(L)'
;ESLVSDQPLGVEETLTGANNRMRMLLANESEESILQYDYAVAIENGIVRAASNVSTDNPSEVWLDVAVVFVRELKSGAQSFVTSGGIQFPSVAVGEWVEGGQE
;
A
#
# COMPACT_ATOMS: atom_id res chain seq x y z
N GLU A 1 13.08 0.38 4.66
CA GLU A 1 11.88 -0.06 5.41
C GLU A 1 10.75 0.91 5.16
N SER A 2 9.50 0.48 5.15
CA SER A 2 8.35 1.34 4.84
C SER A 2 7.89 2.22 6.03
N LEU A 3 8.47 2.04 7.23
CA LEU A 3 8.14 2.77 8.47
C LEU A 3 6.63 2.74 8.82
N VAL A 4 5.94 1.68 8.39
CA VAL A 4 4.56 1.32 8.71
C VAL A 4 4.54 -0.16 9.12
N SER A 5 3.38 -0.73 9.46
CA SER A 5 3.26 -2.17 9.70
C SER A 5 3.81 -2.98 8.51
N ASP A 6 4.38 -4.17 8.79
CA ASP A 6 4.82 -5.11 7.76
C ASP A 6 3.65 -5.51 6.83
N GLN A 7 2.43 -5.51 7.38
CA GLN A 7 1.18 -5.64 6.63
C GLN A 7 0.29 -4.42 6.88
N PRO A 8 0.36 -3.37 6.05
CA PRO A 8 -0.48 -2.20 6.17
C PRO A 8 -1.98 -2.54 6.14
N LEU A 9 -2.74 -1.88 7.01
CA LEU A 9 -4.20 -1.91 7.01
C LEU A 9 -4.78 -0.59 6.52
N GLY A 10 -5.67 -0.69 5.53
CA GLY A 10 -6.33 0.47 4.95
C GLY A 10 -5.48 1.20 3.91
N VAL A 11 -6.16 1.99 3.10
CA VAL A 11 -5.55 2.67 1.94
C VAL A 11 -4.53 3.70 2.38
N GLU A 12 -4.77 4.41 3.49
CA GLU A 12 -3.90 5.48 3.99
C GLU A 12 -2.54 4.96 4.46
N GLU A 13 -2.53 3.86 5.23
CA GLU A 13 -1.27 3.26 5.68
C GLU A 13 -0.50 2.66 4.51
N THR A 14 -1.21 2.00 3.57
CA THR A 14 -0.60 1.44 2.34
C THR A 14 0.05 2.54 1.48
N LEU A 15 -0.64 3.68 1.31
CA LEU A 15 -0.08 4.85 0.61
C LEU A 15 1.13 5.43 1.35
N THR A 16 1.07 5.47 2.68
CA THR A 16 2.17 5.94 3.52
C THR A 16 3.40 5.05 3.37
N GLY A 17 3.23 3.73 3.39
CA GLY A 17 4.29 2.76 3.14
C GLY A 17 4.95 2.93 1.77
N ALA A 18 4.13 3.04 0.71
CA ALA A 18 4.62 3.29 -0.65
C ALA A 18 5.44 4.60 -0.75
N ASN A 19 4.97 5.69 -0.12
CA ASN A 19 5.67 6.96 -0.11
C ASN A 19 6.99 6.89 0.67
N ASN A 20 7.00 6.21 1.82
CA ASN A 20 8.22 6.02 2.61
C ASN A 20 9.27 5.19 1.85
N ARG A 21 8.86 4.12 1.15
CA ARG A 21 9.74 3.37 0.25
C ARG A 21 10.33 4.26 -0.84
N MET A 22 9.50 5.10 -1.48
CA MET A 22 9.96 6.06 -2.49
C MET A 22 10.99 7.05 -1.92
N ARG A 23 10.71 7.64 -0.75
CA ARG A 23 11.65 8.56 -0.09
C ARG A 23 12.97 7.90 0.24
N MET A 24 12.94 6.67 0.75
CA MET A 24 14.17 5.93 1.07
C MET A 24 14.96 5.55 -0.18
N LEU A 25 14.30 5.10 -1.24
CA LEU A 25 14.94 4.81 -2.52
C LEU A 25 15.72 6.04 -3.01
N LEU A 26 15.09 7.22 -2.96
CA LEU A 26 15.71 8.47 -3.40
C LEU A 26 16.76 9.02 -2.43
N ALA A 27 16.70 8.67 -1.15
CA ALA A 27 17.67 9.11 -0.15
C ALA A 27 18.93 8.24 -0.08
N ASN A 28 18.81 6.95 -0.46
CA ASN A 28 19.91 5.99 -0.39
C ASN A 28 20.73 5.91 -1.67
N GLU A 29 20.22 6.45 -2.77
CA GLU A 29 20.91 6.52 -4.05
C GLU A 29 21.68 7.83 -4.17
N SER A 30 22.87 7.78 -4.78
CA SER A 30 23.62 8.98 -5.12
C SER A 30 22.91 9.78 -6.21
N GLU A 31 23.06 11.11 -6.24
CA GLU A 31 22.48 11.91 -7.33
C GLU A 31 22.93 11.40 -8.71
N GLU A 32 24.18 10.98 -8.86
CA GLU A 32 24.73 10.42 -10.09
C GLU A 32 24.10 9.08 -10.50
N SER A 33 23.67 8.24 -9.55
CA SER A 33 22.97 6.98 -9.85
C SER A 33 21.49 7.21 -10.17
N ILE A 34 20.82 8.12 -9.47
CA ILE A 34 19.41 8.49 -9.75
C ILE A 34 19.26 9.08 -11.15
N LEU A 35 20.21 9.91 -11.60
CA LEU A 35 20.16 10.58 -12.90
C LEU A 35 20.23 9.63 -14.11
N GLN A 36 20.52 8.34 -13.90
CA GLN A 36 20.53 7.32 -14.95
C GLN A 36 19.13 6.76 -15.27
N TYR A 37 18.16 7.01 -14.40
CA TYR A 37 16.79 6.49 -14.53
C TYR A 37 15.81 7.60 -14.89
N ASP A 38 14.78 7.26 -15.67
CA ASP A 38 13.69 8.18 -15.98
C ASP A 38 12.59 8.15 -14.89
N TYR A 39 12.40 6.99 -14.25
CA TYR A 39 11.34 6.77 -13.28
C TYR A 39 11.82 5.99 -12.07
N ALA A 40 11.23 6.30 -10.91
CA ALA A 40 11.27 5.48 -9.71
C ALA A 40 9.87 4.94 -9.41
N VAL A 41 9.80 3.69 -8.96
CA VAL A 41 8.53 3.02 -8.65
C VAL A 41 8.61 2.41 -7.25
N ALA A 42 7.59 2.67 -6.44
CA ALA A 42 7.37 2.01 -5.17
C ALA A 42 6.04 1.27 -5.22
N ILE A 43 6.04 0.02 -4.74
CA ILE A 43 4.84 -0.82 -4.66
C ILE A 43 4.69 -1.26 -3.21
N GLU A 44 3.49 -1.06 -2.65
CA GLU A 44 3.14 -1.49 -1.31
C GLU A 44 1.82 -2.26 -1.34
N ASN A 45 1.78 -3.42 -0.71
CA ASN A 45 0.55 -4.20 -0.56
C ASN A 45 -0.13 -3.82 0.75
N GLY A 46 -1.44 -3.94 0.81
CA GLY A 46 -2.24 -3.62 1.99
C GLY A 46 -3.58 -4.32 1.98
N ILE A 47 -4.12 -4.56 3.17
CA ILE A 47 -5.44 -5.16 3.35
C ILE A 47 -6.43 -4.01 3.63
N VAL A 48 -7.46 -3.87 2.79
CA VAL A 48 -8.43 -2.78 2.88
C VAL A 48 -9.83 -3.32 3.12
N ARG A 49 -10.59 -2.65 3.99
CA ARG A 49 -12.00 -2.97 4.19
C ARG A 49 -12.82 -2.38 3.04
N ALA A 50 -13.51 -3.23 2.29
CA ALA A 50 -14.47 -2.77 1.30
C ALA A 50 -15.74 -2.29 1.99
N ALA A 51 -16.32 -1.19 1.48
CA ALA A 51 -17.64 -0.76 1.92
C ALA A 51 -18.67 -1.85 1.57
N SER A 52 -19.25 -2.48 2.58
CA SER A 52 -20.35 -3.43 2.41
C SER A 52 -21.61 -2.66 2.02
N ASN A 53 -22.11 -2.89 0.81
CA ASN A 53 -23.47 -2.48 0.42
C ASN A 53 -24.55 -3.47 0.95
N VAL A 54 -24.16 -4.43 1.79
CA VAL A 54 -25.04 -5.47 2.33
C VAL A 54 -25.77 -4.95 3.57
N SER A 55 -27.07 -5.26 3.66
CA SER A 55 -28.03 -4.63 4.59
C SER A 55 -27.55 -4.61 6.05
N THR A 56 -28.12 -3.66 6.80
CA THR A 56 -27.85 -3.36 8.22
C THR A 56 -28.03 -4.52 9.19
N ASP A 57 -28.49 -5.67 8.72
CA ASP A 57 -28.90 -6.78 9.58
C ASP A 57 -27.79 -7.83 9.74
N ASN A 58 -26.78 -7.85 8.87
CA ASN A 58 -25.55 -8.64 9.05
C ASN A 58 -24.46 -8.24 8.02
N PRO A 59 -23.70 -7.15 8.22
CA PRO A 59 -22.65 -6.77 7.30
C PRO A 59 -21.48 -7.75 7.45
N SER A 60 -21.41 -8.77 6.58
CA SER A 60 -20.19 -9.57 6.46
C SER A 60 -19.07 -8.65 5.99
N GLU A 61 -18.08 -8.41 6.84
CA GLU A 61 -16.94 -7.58 6.48
C GLU A 61 -16.19 -8.21 5.29
N VAL A 62 -16.11 -7.46 4.19
CA VAL A 62 -15.35 -7.85 3.01
C VAL A 62 -14.00 -7.14 3.07
N TRP A 63 -12.94 -7.93 3.02
CA TRP A 63 -11.57 -7.45 2.99
C TRP A 63 -10.99 -7.70 1.60
N LEU A 64 -10.16 -6.78 1.13
CA LEU A 64 -9.48 -6.87 -0.15
C LEU A 64 -7.98 -6.73 0.06
N ASP A 65 -7.20 -7.58 -0.56
CA ASP A 65 -5.77 -7.35 -0.79
C ASP A 65 -5.62 -6.44 -2.00
N VAL A 66 -4.93 -5.32 -1.82
CA VAL A 66 -4.66 -4.31 -2.84
C VAL A 66 -3.20 -3.91 -2.80
N ALA A 67 -2.64 -3.56 -3.96
CA ALA A 67 -1.34 -2.92 -4.06
C ALA A 67 -1.50 -1.45 -4.46
N VAL A 68 -0.82 -0.55 -3.77
CA VAL A 68 -0.58 0.82 -4.21
C VAL A 68 0.69 0.82 -5.05
N VAL A 69 0.59 1.30 -6.28
CA VAL A 69 1.72 1.58 -7.17
C VAL A 69 1.93 3.07 -7.22
N PHE A 70 3.09 3.53 -6.74
CA PHE A 70 3.51 4.92 -6.76
C PHE A 70 4.62 5.10 -7.79
N VAL A 71 4.43 5.99 -8.76
CA VAL A 71 5.41 6.29 -9.80
C VAL A 71 5.85 7.75 -9.67
N ARG A 72 7.17 7.96 -9.72
CA ARG A 72 7.77 9.29 -9.79
C ARG A 72 8.64 9.40 -11.03
N GLU A 73 8.40 10.42 -11.84
CA GLU A 73 9.31 10.81 -12.90
C GLU A 73 10.44 11.66 -12.29
N LEU A 74 11.69 11.31 -12.60
CA LEU A 74 12.84 11.80 -11.85
C LEU A 74 13.34 13.19 -12.28
N LYS A 75 13.09 13.62 -13.52
CA LYS A 75 13.60 14.90 -14.05
C LYS A 75 12.71 16.09 -13.67
N SER A 76 11.39 15.93 -13.80
CA SER A 76 10.36 16.91 -13.44
C SER A 76 9.89 16.76 -12.00
N GLY A 77 10.06 15.58 -11.39
CA GLY A 77 9.55 15.29 -10.07
C GLY A 77 8.04 15.03 -10.02
N ALA A 78 7.37 14.91 -11.17
CA ALA A 78 5.95 14.58 -11.25
C ALA A 78 5.66 13.21 -10.62
N GLN A 79 4.51 13.10 -9.95
CA GLN A 79 4.13 11.92 -9.18
C GLN A 79 2.70 11.49 -9.52
N SER A 80 2.47 10.19 -9.53
CA SER A 80 1.15 9.59 -9.65
C SER A 80 1.09 8.31 -8.85
N PHE A 81 -0.11 7.93 -8.40
CA PHE A 81 -0.33 6.64 -7.77
C PHE A 81 -1.64 6.04 -8.26
N VAL A 82 -1.71 4.72 -8.20
CA VAL A 82 -2.89 3.94 -8.55
C VAL A 82 -2.97 2.71 -7.64
N THR A 83 -4.17 2.21 -7.38
CA THR A 83 -4.37 0.92 -6.71
C THR A 83 -4.57 -0.19 -7.74
N SER A 84 -4.10 -1.40 -7.44
CA SER A 84 -4.44 -2.59 -8.20
C SER A 84 -5.95 -2.89 -8.12
N GLY A 85 -6.41 -3.83 -8.94
CA GLY A 85 -7.66 -4.52 -8.64
C GLY A 85 -7.55 -5.22 -7.29
N GLY A 86 -8.60 -5.13 -6.47
CA GLY A 86 -8.64 -5.81 -5.18
C GLY A 86 -8.99 -7.28 -5.32
N ILE A 87 -8.25 -8.14 -4.63
CA ILE A 87 -8.55 -9.57 -4.52
C ILE A 87 -9.24 -9.79 -3.19
N GLN A 88 -10.39 -10.47 -3.18
CA GLN A 88 -11.09 -10.77 -1.94
C GLN A 88 -10.19 -11.59 -1.01
N PHE A 89 -9.93 -11.03 0.16
CA PHE A 89 -9.11 -11.63 1.18
C PHE A 89 -10.00 -12.35 2.20
N PRO A 90 -9.63 -13.56 2.68
CA PRO A 90 -10.46 -14.31 3.62
C PRO A 90 -10.63 -13.58 4.95
N SER A 91 -11.88 -13.27 5.35
CA SER A 91 -12.16 -12.58 6.62
C SER A 91 -11.71 -13.37 7.85
N VAL A 92 -11.67 -14.70 7.76
CA VAL A 92 -11.10 -15.57 8.82
C VAL A 92 -9.61 -15.31 9.06
N ALA A 93 -8.83 -15.09 7.99
CA ALA A 93 -7.41 -14.79 8.13
C ALA A 93 -7.16 -13.41 8.76
N VAL A 94 -8.05 -12.44 8.49
CA VAL A 94 -7.99 -11.13 9.15
C VAL A 94 -8.36 -11.25 10.63
N GLY A 95 -9.40 -12.02 10.96
CA GLY A 95 -9.80 -12.27 12.35
C GLY A 95 -8.68 -12.90 13.18
N GLU A 96 -8.04 -13.95 12.66
CA GLU A 96 -6.90 -14.61 13.31
C GLU A 96 -5.70 -13.66 13.51
N TRP A 97 -5.45 -12.76 12.55
CA TRP A 97 -4.38 -11.77 12.63
C TRP A 97 -4.64 -10.70 13.70
N VAL A 98 -5.88 -10.20 13.80
CA VAL A 98 -6.31 -9.25 14.84
C VAL A 98 -6.25 -9.91 16.22
N GLU A 99 -6.75 -11.14 16.36
CA GLU A 99 -6.72 -11.89 17.63
C GLU A 99 -5.28 -12.24 18.07
N GLY A 100 -4.36 -12.39 17.11
CA GLY A 100 -2.94 -12.60 17.36
C GLY A 100 -2.17 -11.36 17.86
N GLY A 101 -2.81 -10.19 17.91
CA GLY A 101 -2.21 -8.95 18.41
C GLY A 101 -1.18 -8.33 17.47
N GLN A 102 -1.36 -8.48 16.16
CA GLN A 102 -0.44 -7.96 15.14
C GLN A 102 -0.90 -6.63 14.49
N GLU A 103 -1.87 -5.92 15.10
CA GLU A 103 -2.26 -4.54 14.70
C GLU A 103 -1.16 -3.50 14.96
#